data_AF-A0A0A3YKG5-F1
#
_entry.id   AF-A0A0A3YKG5-F1
#
_cell.length_a   1.000
_cell.length_b   1.000
_cell.length_c   1.000
_cell.angle_alpha   90.00
_cell.angle_beta   90.00
_cell.angle_gamma   90.00
#
_symmetry.space_group_name_H-M   'P 1'
#
loop_
_entity.id
_entity.type
_entity.pdbx_description
1 polymer ?
#
loop_
_entity_poly.entity_id
_entity_poly.type
_entity_poly.pdbx_seq_one_letter_code
_entity_poly.pdbx_strand_id
1 'polypeptide(L)'
;MQLHLTESSAMLGMQATAEAEHAYWLSREKEAVKAPAEIDVHAFHDALGLMYPMNWRSSESGECETFMLAEMVCGNVTEIYARIGICYYRMRDYSNLDHAEILARVKEEMQRQN
;
A
#
# COMPACT_ATOMS: atom_id res chain seq x y z
N MET A 1 24.07 -25.72 8.55
CA MET A 1 22.77 -25.21 8.06
C MET A 1 23.06 -24.52 6.72
N GLN A 2 22.72 -25.15 5.60
CA GLN A 2 22.93 -24.57 4.26
C GLN A 2 21.71 -23.72 3.93
N LEU A 3 21.90 -22.40 3.86
CA LEU A 3 20.87 -21.48 3.40
C LEU A 3 20.88 -21.50 1.86
N HIS A 4 19.87 -22.11 1.28
CA HIS A 4 19.61 -22.07 -0.15
C HIS A 4 19.06 -20.68 -0.50
N LEU A 5 19.94 -19.73 -0.81
CA LEU A 5 19.61 -18.41 -1.32
C LEU A 5 19.25 -18.54 -2.81
N THR A 6 18.03 -18.97 -3.11
CA THR A 6 17.44 -18.77 -4.43
C THR A 6 17.00 -17.32 -4.54
N GLU A 7 17.93 -16.51 -5.06
CA GLU A 7 17.80 -15.12 -5.53
C GLU A 7 17.79 -14.01 -4.47
N SER A 8 19.00 -13.70 -4.00
CA SER A 8 19.43 -12.30 -3.88
C SER A 8 20.65 -12.12 -4.79
N SER A 9 20.44 -11.74 -6.04
CA SER A 9 21.53 -11.27 -6.91
C SER A 9 21.53 -9.74 -6.92
N ALA A 10 21.75 -9.13 -5.75
CA ALA A 10 22.53 -7.91 -5.78
C ALA A 10 23.93 -8.35 -6.23
N MET A 11 24.24 -8.22 -7.52
CA MET A 11 25.64 -8.22 -7.93
C MET A 11 26.29 -7.03 -7.22
N LEU A 12 26.79 -7.26 -6.01
CA LEU A 12 27.68 -6.39 -5.27
C LEU A 12 29.05 -6.45 -5.96
N GLY A 13 29.06 -6.09 -7.24
CA GLY A 13 30.26 -6.04 -8.05
C GLY A 13 30.93 -4.70 -7.85
N MET A 14 31.64 -4.50 -6.73
CA MET A 14 32.76 -3.55 -6.50
C MET A 14 32.68 -2.10 -7.07
N GLN A 15 31.53 -1.66 -7.59
CA GLN A 15 31.25 -0.42 -8.34
C GLN A 15 29.77 0.00 -8.22
N ALA A 16 29.07 -0.34 -7.13
CA ALA A 16 27.74 0.23 -6.89
C ALA A 16 27.93 1.72 -6.52
N THR A 17 27.65 2.61 -7.46
CA THR A 17 27.65 4.05 -7.18
C THR A 17 26.42 4.40 -6.34
N ALA A 18 26.47 5.50 -5.59
CA ALA A 18 25.33 5.95 -4.79
C ALA A 18 24.07 6.15 -5.65
N GLU A 19 24.24 6.56 -6.91
CA GLU A 19 23.16 6.72 -7.88
C GLU A 19 22.54 5.38 -8.28
N ALA A 20 23.35 4.34 -8.48
CA ALA A 20 22.85 3.00 -8.82
C ALA A 20 22.07 2.37 -7.66
N GLU A 21 22.53 2.55 -6.43
CA GLU A 21 21.80 2.13 -5.23
C GLU A 21 20.50 2.90 -5.04
N HIS A 22 20.52 4.23 -5.24
CA HIS A 22 19.33 5.06 -5.16
C HIS A 22 18.28 4.65 -6.21
N ALA A 23 18.70 4.44 -7.47
CA ALA A 23 17.82 3.97 -8.53
C ALA A 23 17.21 2.59 -8.22
N TYR A 24 17.99 1.68 -7.65
CA TYR A 24 17.50 0.38 -7.19
C TYR A 24 16.39 0.55 -6.15
N TRP A 25 16.61 1.33 -5.10
CA TRP A 25 15.60 1.54 -4.05
C TRP A 25 14.33 2.22 -4.57
N LEU A 26 14.45 3.18 -5.50
CA LEU A 26 13.28 3.78 -6.16
C LEU A 26 12.48 2.74 -6.97
N SER A 27 13.14 1.81 -7.64
CA SER A 27 12.46 0.70 -8.34
C SER A 27 11.70 -0.19 -7.36
N ARG A 28 12.32 -0.53 -6.22
CA ARG A 28 11.71 -1.36 -5.18
C ARG A 28 10.51 -0.69 -4.52
N GLU A 29 10.59 0.62 -4.27
CA GLU A 29 9.46 1.42 -3.78
C GLU A 29 8.28 1.34 -4.76
N LYS A 30 8.54 1.57 -6.05
CA LYS A 30 7.51 1.49 -7.10
C LYS A 30 6.89 0.09 -7.23
N GLU A 31 7.70 -0.96 -7.11
CA GLU A 31 7.25 -2.36 -7.14
C GLU A 31 6.41 -2.75 -5.91
N ALA A 32 6.52 -2.03 -4.80
CA ALA A 32 5.74 -2.31 -3.59
C ALA A 32 4.28 -1.84 -3.69
N VAL A 33 3.96 -0.95 -4.64
CA VAL A 33 2.60 -0.48 -4.92
C VAL A 33 1.74 -1.65 -5.40
N LYS A 34 0.53 -1.77 -4.83
CA LYS A 34 -0.43 -2.81 -5.18
C LYS A 34 -1.79 -2.18 -5.39
N ALA A 35 -2.43 -2.54 -6.52
CA ALA A 35 -3.79 -2.14 -6.82
C ALA A 35 -4.76 -2.56 -5.69
N PRO A 36 -5.90 -1.86 -5.55
CA PRO A 36 -6.94 -2.25 -4.62
C PRO A 36 -7.37 -3.70 -4.82
N ALA A 37 -7.53 -4.41 -3.72
CA ALA A 37 -8.13 -5.73 -3.68
C ALA A 37 -9.26 -5.71 -2.65
N GLU A 38 -10.40 -6.30 -3.00
CA GLU A 38 -11.52 -6.44 -2.07
C GLU A 38 -11.11 -7.35 -0.90
N ILE A 39 -11.51 -6.96 0.30
CA ILE A 39 -11.27 -7.69 1.54
C ILE A 39 -12.59 -7.81 2.31
N ASP A 40 -12.63 -8.71 3.29
CA ASP A 40 -13.78 -8.78 4.19
C ASP A 40 -13.73 -7.68 5.26
N VAL A 41 -14.88 -7.51 5.93
CA VAL A 41 -15.07 -6.53 7.00
C VAL A 41 -14.16 -6.76 8.21
N HIS A 42 -13.80 -8.01 8.52
CA HIS A 42 -12.94 -8.33 9.66
C HIS A 42 -11.51 -7.86 9.39
N ALA A 43 -10.96 -8.13 8.21
CA ALA A 43 -9.63 -7.67 7.82
C ALA A 43 -9.48 -6.14 7.91
N PHE A 44 -10.53 -5.39 7.59
CA PHE A 44 -10.55 -3.93 7.72
C PHE A 44 -10.50 -3.47 9.19
N HIS A 45 -11.34 -4.06 10.05
CA HIS A 45 -11.40 -3.70 11.47
C HIS A 45 -10.20 -4.22 12.26
N ASP A 46 -9.64 -5.37 11.89
CA ASP A 46 -8.41 -5.90 12.46
C ASP A 46 -7.23 -4.95 12.19
N ALA A 47 -7.16 -4.39 10.97
CA ALA A 47 -6.16 -3.38 10.63
C ALA A 47 -6.34 -2.08 11.42
N LEU A 48 -7.57 -1.61 11.62
CA LEU A 48 -7.88 -0.47 12.50
C LEU A 48 -7.50 -0.73 13.96
N GLY A 49 -7.63 -1.98 14.42
CA GLY A 49 -7.27 -2.40 15.78
C GLY A 49 -5.77 -2.59 16.00
N LEU A 50 -4.97 -2.70 14.94
CA LEU A 50 -3.54 -3.00 15.03
C LEU A 50 -2.72 -1.81 15.56
N MET A 51 -3.02 -0.59 15.09
CA MET A 51 -2.34 0.64 15.50
C MET A 51 -3.17 1.88 15.15
N TYR A 52 -2.77 3.04 15.69
CA TYR A 52 -3.44 4.30 15.37
C TYR A 52 -3.32 4.62 13.87
N PRO A 53 -4.46 4.80 13.16
CA PRO A 53 -4.44 5.04 11.73
C PRO A 53 -3.92 6.43 11.38
N MET A 54 -3.14 6.52 10.31
CA MET A 54 -2.75 7.79 9.71
C MET A 54 -3.78 8.25 8.67
N ASN A 55 -3.91 9.56 8.52
CA ASN A 55 -4.76 10.19 7.49
C ASN A 55 -6.19 9.63 7.44
N TRP A 56 -6.75 9.27 8.59
CA TRP A 56 -8.11 8.73 8.66
C TRP A 56 -9.12 9.82 8.28
N ARG A 57 -9.92 9.55 7.25
CA ARG A 57 -10.94 10.45 6.72
C ARG A 57 -12.21 9.68 6.39
N SER A 58 -13.35 10.35 6.51
CA SER A 58 -14.65 9.89 6.03
C SER A 58 -15.29 10.95 5.13
N SER A 59 -16.18 10.52 4.23
CA SER A 59 -17.05 11.46 3.52
C SER A 59 -18.04 12.12 4.48
N GLU A 60 -18.60 13.27 4.09
CA GLU A 60 -19.63 13.97 4.89
C GLU A 60 -20.86 13.10 5.19
N SER A 61 -21.21 12.23 4.24
CA SER A 61 -22.30 11.25 4.39
C SER A 61 -21.94 10.04 5.26
N GLY A 62 -20.66 9.82 5.57
CA GLY A 62 -20.17 8.60 6.24
C GLY A 62 -20.17 7.35 5.34
N GLU A 63 -20.55 7.48 4.06
CA GLU A 63 -20.59 6.36 3.11
C GLU A 63 -19.21 5.84 2.72
N CYS A 64 -18.21 6.72 2.72
CA CYS A 64 -16.84 6.38 2.36
C CYS A 64 -15.89 6.68 3.51
N GLU A 65 -14.87 5.83 3.66
CA GLU A 65 -13.87 5.96 4.71
C GLU A 65 -12.53 5.43 4.21
N THR A 66 -11.45 6.12 4.56
CA THR A 66 -10.10 5.66 4.23
C THR A 66 -9.17 5.90 5.39
N PHE A 67 -8.19 5.03 5.57
CA PHE A 67 -7.08 5.24 6.47
C PHE A 67 -5.83 4.54 5.96
N MET A 68 -4.68 4.88 6.54
CA MET A 68 -3.39 4.28 6.23
C MET A 68 -2.76 3.72 7.51
N LEU A 69 -1.99 2.64 7.39
CA LEU A 69 -1.14 2.20 8.49
C LEU A 69 0.08 3.13 8.63
N ALA A 70 0.59 3.27 9.85
CA ALA A 70 1.78 4.06 10.12
C ALA A 70 3.08 3.37 9.65
N GLU A 71 3.04 2.06 9.41
CA GLU A 71 4.18 1.28 8.94
C GLU A 71 4.40 1.45 7.42
N MET A 72 5.62 1.83 7.04
CA MET A 72 6.02 1.88 5.63
C MET A 72 6.52 0.49 5.19
N VAL A 73 5.93 -0.03 4.12
CA VAL A 73 6.27 -1.32 3.51
C VAL A 73 7.59 -1.23 2.73
N CYS A 74 7.76 -0.18 1.94
CA CYS A 74 8.99 0.09 1.19
C CYS A 74 9.06 1.58 0.85
N GLY A 75 10.11 2.28 1.30
CA GLY A 75 10.22 3.73 1.11
C GLY A 75 9.01 4.46 1.70
N ASN A 76 8.28 5.20 0.87
CA ASN A 76 7.06 5.93 1.27
C ASN A 76 5.75 5.17 1.01
N VAL A 77 5.82 3.90 0.61
CA VAL A 77 4.63 3.08 0.37
C VAL A 77 4.12 2.47 1.67
N THR A 78 2.83 2.61 1.95
CA THR A 78 2.14 2.05 3.12
C THR A 78 0.93 1.20 2.71
N GLU A 79 0.41 0.40 3.63
CA GLU A 79 -0.90 -0.23 3.45
C GLU A 79 -2.03 0.80 3.68
N ILE A 80 -2.94 0.86 2.73
CA ILE A 80 -4.08 1.78 2.72
C ILE A 80 -5.35 0.94 2.68
N TYR A 81 -6.32 1.34 3.49
CA TYR A 81 -7.60 0.69 3.62
C TYR A 81 -8.71 1.68 3.24
N ALA A 82 -9.70 1.20 2.51
CA ALA A 82 -10.83 1.99 2.07
C ALA A 82 -12.14 1.21 2.22
N ARG A 83 -13.21 1.92 2.57
CA ARG A 83 -14.57 1.41 2.60
C ARG A 83 -15.45 2.31 1.74
N ILE A 84 -16.29 1.69 0.90
CA ILE A 84 -17.31 2.36 0.10
C ILE A 84 -18.62 1.61 0.33
N GLY A 85 -19.53 2.20 1.11
CA GLY A 85 -20.74 1.54 1.57
C GLY A 85 -20.40 0.29 2.40
N ILE A 86 -20.74 -0.88 1.88
CA ILE A 86 -20.49 -2.20 2.49
C ILE A 86 -19.30 -2.95 1.89
N CYS A 87 -18.60 -2.37 0.91
CA CYS A 87 -17.44 -2.98 0.28
C CYS A 87 -16.16 -2.43 0.91
N TYR A 88 -15.20 -3.32 1.19
CA TYR A 88 -13.95 -3.02 1.87
C TYR A 88 -12.78 -3.37 0.98
N TYR A 89 -11.76 -2.53 0.97
CA TYR A 89 -10.60 -2.66 0.07
C TYR A 89 -9.31 -2.44 0.84
N ARG A 90 -8.28 -3.16 0.42
CA ARG A 90 -6.89 -2.92 0.79
C ARG A 90 -6.05 -2.66 -0.45
N MET A 91 -5.18 -1.67 -0.38
CA MET A 91 -4.18 -1.38 -1.41
C MET A 91 -2.83 -1.06 -0.77
N ARG A 92 -1.77 -0.98 -1.58
CA ARG A 92 -0.49 -0.42 -1.14
C ARG A 92 -0.11 0.71 -2.04
N ASP A 93 0.16 1.86 -1.43
CA ASP A 93 0.47 3.05 -2.20
C ASP A 93 1.20 4.09 -1.34
N TYR A 94 1.55 5.21 -1.98
CA TYR A 94 2.28 6.28 -1.33
C TYR A 94 1.48 6.90 -0.17
N SER A 95 2.16 7.13 0.96
CA SER A 95 1.58 7.70 2.18
C SER A 95 1.11 9.14 2.07
N ASN A 96 1.42 9.81 0.95
CA ASN A 96 1.02 11.18 0.66
C ASN A 96 -0.31 11.30 -0.10
N LEU A 97 -0.96 10.18 -0.44
CA LEU A 97 -2.26 10.21 -1.12
C LEU A 97 -3.34 10.81 -0.22
N ASP A 98 -4.24 11.56 -0.83
CA ASP A 98 -5.41 12.05 -0.14
C ASP A 98 -6.62 11.10 -0.24
N HIS A 99 -7.66 11.41 0.54
CA HIS A 99 -8.90 10.63 0.58
C HIS A 99 -9.56 10.48 -0.79
N ALA A 100 -9.55 11.54 -1.62
CA ALA A 100 -10.20 11.54 -2.92
C ALA A 100 -9.44 10.66 -3.93
N GLU A 101 -8.10 10.73 -3.93
CA GLU A 101 -7.23 9.91 -4.78
C GLU A 101 -7.37 8.42 -4.46
N ILE A 102 -7.41 8.06 -3.18
CA ILE A 102 -7.62 6.66 -2.74
C ILE A 102 -8.97 6.16 -3.26
N LEU A 103 -10.04 6.92 -3.03
CA LEU A 103 -11.39 6.54 -3.47
C LEU A 103 -11.49 6.44 -5.00
N ALA A 104 -10.80 7.29 -5.76
CA ALA A 104 -10.77 7.20 -7.22
C ALA A 104 -10.16 5.86 -7.68
N ARG A 105 -9.01 5.46 -7.12
CA ARG A 105 -8.34 4.19 -7.45
C ARG A 105 -9.20 2.97 -7.11
N VAL A 106 -9.87 3.01 -5.96
CA VAL A 106 -10.80 1.93 -5.55
C VAL A 106 -11.99 1.85 -6.49
N LYS A 107 -12.61 2.99 -6.85
CA LYS A 107 -13.74 3.03 -7.79
C LYS A 107 -13.37 2.54 -9.18
N GLU A 108 -12.18 2.87 -9.67
CA GLU A 108 -11.68 2.33 -10.94
C GLU A 108 -11.57 0.81 -10.90
N GLU A 109 -11.08 0.24 -9.80
CA GLU A 109 -10.97 -1.21 -9.64
C GLU A 109 -12.34 -1.88 -9.50
N MET A 110 -13.28 -1.27 -8.75
CA MET A 110 -14.68 -1.70 -8.70
C MET A 110 -15.32 -1.76 -10.09
N GLN A 111 -15.01 -0.80 -10.96
CA GLN A 111 -15.51 -0.77 -12.32
C GLN A 111 -14.88 -1.83 -13.23
N ARG A 112 -13.64 -2.25 -12.98
CA ARG A 112 -12.97 -3.32 -13.74
C ARG A 112 -13.50 -4.72 -13.41
N GLN A 113 -14.04 -4.89 -12.20
CA GLN A 113 -14.53 -6.19 -11.71
C GLN A 113 -16.03 -6.41 -12.02
N ASN A 114 -16.74 -5.38 -12.48
CA ASN A 114 -18.13 -5.44 -12.96
C ASN A 114 -18.21 -5.69 -14.47
#